data_AF-A0A7C4LWU0-F1
#
_entry.id   AF-A0A7C4LWU0-F1
#
_cell.length_a   1.000
_cell.length_b   1.000
_cell.length_c   1.000
_cell.angle_alpha   90.00
_cell.angle_beta   90.00
_cell.angle_gamma   90.00
#
_symmetry.space_group_name_H-M   'P 1'
#
loop_
_entity.id
_entity.type
_entity.pdbx_description
1 polymer ?
#
loop_
_entity_poly.entity_id
_entity_poly.type
_entity_poly.pdbx_seq_one_letter_code
_entity_poly.pdbx_strand_id
1 'polypeptide(L)' 'MTRARELEDRLHRLEHQLAVYQRISRLMVRELSLADTLHAIVKLVQEFTGCDACFIYLIDGEDLVLCASLRPHPSHI' A
#
# COMPACT_ATOMS: atom_id res chain seq x y z
N MET A 1 -16.37 -30.82 -15.49
CA MET A 1 -15.44 -29.76 -15.94
C MET A 1 -15.70 -28.42 -15.25
N THR A 2 -16.95 -28.00 -15.03
CA THR A 2 -17.29 -26.71 -14.41
C THR A 2 -16.80 -26.54 -12.97
N ARG A 3 -16.94 -27.56 -12.12
CA ARG A 3 -16.42 -27.54 -10.73
C ARG A 3 -14.90 -27.43 -10.62
N ALA A 4 -14.16 -27.98 -11.58
CA ALA A 4 -12.70 -27.92 -11.59
C ALA A 4 -12.22 -26.49 -11.85
N ARG A 5 -12.83 -25.80 -12.84
CA ARG A 5 -12.58 -24.37 -13.10
C ARG A 5 -12.97 -23.49 -11.92
N GLU A 6 -14.10 -23.76 -11.28
CA GLU A 6 -14.56 -22.98 -10.13
C GLU A 6 -13.63 -23.12 -8.92
N LEU A 7 -13.04 -24.30 -8.74
CA LEU A 7 -11.98 -24.56 -7.75
C LEU A 7 -10.69 -23.83 -8.11
N GLU A 8 -10.25 -23.87 -9.38
CA GLU A 8 -9.07 -23.13 -9.87
C GLU A 8 -9.22 -21.61 -9.65
N ASP A 9 -10.38 -21.03 -9.99
CA ASP A 9 -10.65 -19.61 -9.79
C ASP A 9 -10.64 -19.23 -8.30
N ARG A 10 -11.14 -20.12 -7.44
CA ARG A 10 -11.14 -19.91 -5.99
C ARG A 10 -9.73 -20.04 -5.41
N LEU A 11 -8.92 -20.96 -5.94
CA LEU A 11 -7.52 -21.13 -5.57
C LEU A 11 -6.71 -19.89 -5.94
N HIS A 12 -6.86 -19.40 -7.17
CA HIS A 12 -6.22 -18.16 -7.62
C HIS A 12 -6.59 -16.95 -6.77
N ARG A 13 -7.86 -16.82 -6.37
CA ARG A 13 -8.30 -15.76 -5.45
C ARG A 13 -7.64 -15.86 -4.07
N LEU A 14 -7.54 -17.07 -3.52
CA LEU A 14 -6.90 -17.31 -2.23
C LEU A 14 -5.38 -17.06 -2.28
N GLU A 15 -4.71 -17.45 -3.36
CA GLU A 15 -3.30 -17.14 -3.60
C GLU A 15 -3.05 -15.64 -3.65
N HIS A 16 -3.91 -14.90 -4.35
CA HIS A 16 -3.81 -13.44 -4.43
C HIS A 16 -4.00 -12.79 -3.04
N GLN A 17 -5.00 -13.24 -2.29
CA GLN A 17 -5.22 -12.76 -0.91
C GLN A 17 -4.03 -13.08 0.00
N LEU A 18 -3.48 -14.29 -0.07
CA LEU A 18 -2.34 -14.71 0.73
C LEU A 18 -1.08 -13.89 0.39
N ALA A 19 -0.84 -13.61 -0.89
CA ALA A 19 0.29 -12.80 -1.34
C ALA A 19 0.23 -11.38 -0.76
N VAL A 20 -0.95 -10.77 -0.74
CA VAL A 20 -1.18 -9.45 -0.13
C VAL A 20 -0.91 -9.50 1.38
N TYR A 21 -1.51 -10.44 2.11
CA TYR A 21 -1.29 -10.59 3.56
C TYR A 21 0.18 -10.81 3.93
N GLN A 22 0.90 -11.66 3.18
CA GLN A 22 2.32 -11.88 3.40
C GLN A 22 3.16 -10.63 3.14
N ARG A 23 2.79 -9.81 2.16
CA ARG A 23 3.48 -8.55 1.86
C ARG A 23 3.27 -7.52 2.96
N ILE A 24 2.05 -7.41 3.48
CA ILE A 24 1.73 -6.57 4.66
C ILE A 24 2.50 -7.04 5.89
N SER A 25 2.48 -8.34 6.18
CA SER A 25 3.21 -8.91 7.33
C SER A 25 4.72 -8.63 7.25
N ARG A 26 5.34 -8.74 6.06
CA ARG A 26 6.75 -8.39 5.85
C ARG A 26 7.04 -6.90 5.98
N LEU A 27 6.08 -6.02 5.72
CA LEU A 27 6.22 -4.59 5.97
C LEU A 27 6.20 -4.28 7.48
N MET A 28 5.43 -5.02 8.28
CA MET A 28 5.34 -4.83 9.74
C MET A 28 6.58 -5.30 10.52
N VAL A 29 7.43 -6.15 9.94
CA VAL A 29 8.62 -6.73 10.59
C VAL A 29 9.91 -5.99 10.24
N ARG A 30 9.89 -5.09 9.26
CA ARG A 30 11.06 -4.28 8.93
C ARG A 30 11.16 -3.10 9.90
N GLU A 31 12.36 -2.84 10.42
CA GLU A 31 12.73 -1.53 10.98
C GLU A 31 12.70 -0.51 9.83
N LEU A 32 11.49 -0.09 9.46
CA LEU A 32 11.27 0.99 8.53
C LEU A 32 11.29 2.28 9.35
N SER A 33 11.98 3.29 8.83
CA SER A 33 11.75 4.64 9.34
C SER A 33 10.27 4.99 9.18
N LEU A 34 9.78 5.94 9.98
CA LEU A 34 8.43 6.47 9.82
C LEU A 34 8.20 6.92 8.36
N ALA A 35 9.18 7.58 7.75
CA ALA A 35 9.12 8.02 6.37
C ALA A 35 8.90 6.87 5.37
N ASP A 36 9.66 5.77 5.50
CA ASP A 36 9.52 4.62 4.60
C ASP A 36 8.17 3.92 4.77
N THR A 37 7.67 3.87 6.02
CA THR A 37 6.36 3.29 6.34
C THR A 37 5.24 4.09 5.67
N LEU A 38 5.27 5.42 5.78
CA LEU A 38 4.25 6.29 5.19
C LEU A 38 4.25 6.20 3.65
N HIS A 39 5.43 6.12 3.02
CA HIS A 39 5.52 5.92 1.57
C HIS A 39 5.02 4.55 1.14
N ALA A 40 5.29 3.49 1.92
CA ALA A 40 4.74 2.16 1.65
C ALA A 40 3.21 2.14 1.72
N ILE A 41 2.61 2.86 2.67
CA ILE A 41 1.15 3.00 2.80
C ILE A 41 0.56 3.71 1.58
N VAL A 42 1.12 4.85 1.18
CA VAL A 42 0.66 5.58 -0.03
C VAL A 42 0.66 4.68 -1.26
N LYS A 43 1.74 3.91 -1.45
CA LYS A 43 1.87 2.97 -2.55
C LYS A 43 0.83 1.85 -2.49
N LEU A 44 0.62 1.26 -1.31
CA LEU A 44 -0.37 0.21 -1.11
C LEU A 44 -1.79 0.70 -1.40
N VAL A 45 -2.15 1.90 -0.93
CA VAL A 45 -3.47 2.50 -1.17
C VAL A 45 -3.67 2.80 -2.66
N GLN A 46 -2.65 3.32 -3.35
CA GLN A 46 -2.70 3.51 -4.79
C GLN A 46 -2.93 2.18 -5.53
N GLU A 47 -2.13 1.15 -5.23
CA GLU A 47 -2.24 -0.17 -5.87
C GLU A 47 -3.64 -0.78 -5.69
N PHE A 48 -4.28 -0.55 -4.53
CA PHE A 48 -5.59 -1.11 -4.23
C PHE A 48 -6.77 -0.29 -4.79
N THR A 49 -6.67 1.03 -4.75
CA THR A 49 -7.78 1.93 -5.12
C THR A 49 -7.71 2.38 -6.58
N GLY A 50 -6.55 2.30 -7.21
CA GLY A 50 -6.30 2.88 -8.53
C GLY A 50 -6.34 4.41 -8.56
N CYS A 51 -6.21 5.07 -7.41
CA CYS A 51 -6.24 6.52 -7.36
C CYS A 51 -5.05 7.15 -8.08
N ASP A 52 -5.28 8.35 -8.63
CA ASP A 52 -4.30 9.17 -9.34
C ASP A 52 -3.51 10.10 -8.42
N ALA A 53 -3.99 10.29 -7.19
CA ALA A 53 -3.38 11.06 -6.12
C ALA A 53 -3.65 10.42 -4.75
N CYS A 54 -2.62 10.42 -3.90
CA CYS A 54 -2.69 9.99 -2.51
C CYS A 54 -1.61 10.74 -1.71
N PHE A 55 -2.00 11.25 -0.54
CA PHE A 55 -1.16 12.05 0.33
C PHE A 55 -1.38 11.65 1.79
N ILE A 56 -0.31 11.62 2.57
CA ILE A 56 -0.38 11.47 4.02
C ILE A 56 0.25 12.70 4.65
N TYR A 57 -0.54 13.37 5.48
CA TYR A 57 -0.10 14.47 6.32
C TYR A 57 -0.04 14.00 7.76
N LEU A 58 1.01 14.37 8.47
CA LEU A 58 1.07 14.26 9.92
C LEU A 58 0.87 15.65 10.53
N ILE A 59 0.26 15.66 11.71
CA ILE A 59 0.13 16.86 12.52
C ILE A 59 1.45 17.05 13.27
N ASP A 60 2.05 18.22 13.13
CA ASP A 60 3.20 18.66 13.90
C ASP A 60 2.86 20.01 14.56
N GLY A 61 2.43 19.96 15.83
CA GLY A 61 1.86 21.12 16.51
C GLY A 61 0.54 21.58 15.87
N GLU A 62 0.54 22.81 15.35
CA GLU A 62 -0.60 23.42 14.64
C GLU A 62 -0.52 23.25 13.11
N ASP A 63 0.57 22.66 12.61
CA ASP A 63 0.83 22.52 11.19
C ASP A 63 0.50 21.11 10.67
N LEU A 64 0.04 21.05 9.41
CA LEU A 64 -0.10 19.80 8.66
C LEU A 64 1.10 19.64 7.72
N VAL A 65 1.97 18.68 8.05
CA VAL A 65 3.20 18.41 7.29
C VAL A 65 2.95 17.29 6.29
N LEU A 66 3.22 17.53 5.00
CA LEU A 66 3.16 16.47 3.99
C LEU A 66 4.32 15.50 4.18
N CYS A 67 4.02 14.27 4.60
CA CYS A 67 5.04 13.27 4.93
C CYS A 67 5.21 12.18 3.86
N ALA A 68 4.18 11.93 3.05
CA ALA A 68 4.28 11.02 1.91
C ALA A 68 3.27 11.41 0.82
N SER A 69 3.65 11.22 -0.44
CA SER A 69 2.79 11.51 -1.60
C SER A 69 3.07 10.54 -2.74
N LEU A 70 2.04 10.28 -3.55
CA LEU A 70 2.17 9.39 -4.70
C LEU A 70 3.06 10.00 -5.80
N ARG A 71 2.96 11.31 -5.99
CA ARG A 71 3.84 12.08 -6.87
C ARG A 71 4.68 13.01 -6.00
N PRO A 72 6.01 12.85 -5.95
CA PRO A 72 6.84 13.75 -5.17
C PRO A 72 6.57 15.20 -5.59
N HIS A 73 6.37 16.08 -4.60
CA HIS A 73 6.12 17.48 -4.86
C HIS A 73 7.32 18.09 -5.60
N PRO A 74 7.14 18.81 -6.73
CA PRO A 74 8.24 19.31 -7.56
C PRO A 74 9.18 20.31 -6.88
N SER A 75 8.92 20.72 -5.63
CA SER A 75 9.86 21.53 -4.84
C SER A 75 10.99 20.73 -4.17
N HIS A 76 11.06 19.41 -4.41
CA HIS A 76 12.11 18.52 -3.89
C HIS A 76 12.93 17.83 -5.01
N ILE A 77 13.24 18.56 -6.09
CA ILE A 77 14.21 18.15 -7.14
C ILE A 77 15.43 19.08 -7.11
#